data_AF-A0AB74KAE9-F1
#
_entry.id   AF-A0AB74KAE9-F1
#
_cell.length_a   1.000
_cell.length_b   1.000
_cell.length_c   1.000
_cell.angle_alpha   90.00
_cell.angle_beta   90.00
_cell.angle_gamma   90.00
#
_symmetry.space_group_name_H-M   'P 1'
#
loop_
_entity.id
_entity.type
_entity.pdbx_description
1 polymer ?
#
loop_
_entity_poly.entity_id
_entity_poly.type
_entity_poly.pdbx_seq_one_letter_code
_entity_poly.pdbx_strand_id
1 'polypeptide(L)'
;MQWQRPFTSSFPKFHGDIVRPKKGTGIKVHFVDSKKNPIKTIETNEGDDLLHLAHEWDVDLEGACEASCACSTCHVILEPEVFDQLEEPSDDENDMLDLAFGLTDTWVLTSHSNAI
;
A
#
# COMPACT_ATOMS: atom_id res chain seq x y z
N MET A 1 39.71 22.54 35.08
CA MET A 1 38.32 22.95 34.75
C MET A 1 37.78 21.93 33.76
N GLN A 2 36.98 20.96 34.22
CA GLN A 2 36.42 19.89 33.39
C GLN A 2 34.97 20.27 33.05
N TRP A 3 34.75 20.68 31.80
CA TRP A 3 33.44 21.03 31.28
C TRP A 3 32.73 19.75 30.84
N GLN A 4 31.85 19.24 31.71
CA GLN A 4 30.95 18.15 31.34
C GLN A 4 29.73 18.74 30.65
N ARG A 5 29.51 18.38 29.38
CA ARG A 5 28.30 18.73 28.64
C ARG A 5 27.18 17.80 29.13
N PRO A 6 26.02 18.31 29.58
CA PRO A 6 24.91 17.44 29.95
C PRO A 6 24.37 16.75 28.69
N PHE A 7 24.28 15.43 28.72
CA PHE A 7 23.54 14.68 27.71
C PHE A 7 22.05 14.97 27.89
N THR A 8 21.39 15.49 26.86
CA THR A 8 19.94 15.60 26.81
C THR A 8 19.41 14.48 25.94
N SER A 9 18.52 13.64 26.47
CA SER A 9 17.81 12.62 25.70
C SER A 9 16.43 13.15 25.34
N SER A 10 16.09 13.13 24.06
CA SER A 10 14.71 13.37 23.61
C SER A 10 13.78 12.29 24.18
N PHE A 11 12.52 12.63 24.45
CA PHE A 11 11.50 11.63 24.73
C PHE A 11 11.36 10.67 23.54
N PRO A 12 11.17 9.36 23.78
CA PRO A 12 10.92 8.42 22.70
C PRO A 12 9.65 8.86 21.96
N LYS A 13 9.79 9.16 20.67
CA LYS A 13 8.63 9.27 19.78
C LYS A 13 8.26 7.85 19.42
N PHE A 14 7.12 7.39 19.91
CA PHE A 14 6.50 6.18 19.38
C PHE A 14 6.10 6.48 17.95
N HIS A 15 6.68 5.76 16.98
CA HIS A 15 6.06 5.64 15.67
C HIS A 15 4.72 4.96 15.94
N GLY A 16 3.61 5.66 15.70
CA GLY A 16 2.27 5.21 16.09
C GLY A 16 2.07 3.76 15.66
N ASP A 17 1.74 2.89 16.63
CA ASP A 17 1.50 1.49 16.35
C ASP A 17 0.36 1.38 15.32
N ILE A 18 0.56 0.58 14.29
CA ILE A 18 -0.47 0.29 13.30
C ILE A 18 -1.57 -0.51 14.01
N VAL A 19 -2.68 0.15 14.37
CA VAL A 19 -3.80 -0.50 15.06
C VAL A 19 -4.70 -1.14 14.01
N ARG A 20 -4.56 -2.46 13.82
CA ARG A 20 -5.46 -3.24 12.97
C ARG A 20 -6.89 -3.27 13.53
N PRO A 21 -7.93 -3.26 12.68
CA PRO A 21 -9.31 -3.23 13.16
C PRO A 21 -9.68 -4.52 13.89
N LYS A 22 -10.69 -4.44 14.76
CA LYS A 22 -11.28 -5.64 15.35
C LYS A 22 -11.96 -6.47 14.25
N LYS A 23 -11.94 -7.80 14.44
CA LYS A 23 -12.53 -8.76 13.50
C LYS A 23 -13.99 -8.40 13.18
N GLY A 24 -14.29 -8.17 11.91
CA GLY A 24 -15.63 -7.85 11.40
C GLY A 24 -16.01 -6.36 11.33
N THR A 25 -15.10 -5.44 11.67
CA THR A 25 -15.29 -3.98 11.52
C THR A 25 -14.41 -3.35 10.44
N GLY A 26 -13.44 -4.10 9.90
CA GLY A 26 -12.56 -3.63 8.82
C GLY A 26 -13.09 -3.94 7.42
N ILE A 27 -12.48 -3.31 6.43
CA ILE A 27 -12.72 -3.56 5.01
C ILE A 27 -12.03 -4.88 4.63
N LYS A 28 -12.72 -5.73 3.87
CA LYS A 28 -12.19 -7.03 3.46
C LYS A 28 -11.50 -6.92 2.11
N VAL A 29 -10.21 -7.23 2.09
CA VAL A 29 -9.40 -7.27 0.87
C VAL A 29 -9.10 -8.73 0.53
N HIS A 30 -9.39 -9.11 -0.72
CA HIS A 30 -9.14 -10.44 -1.25
C HIS A 30 -7.96 -10.38 -2.23
N PHE A 31 -6.82 -10.95 -1.84
CA PHE A 31 -5.68 -11.10 -2.74
C PHE A 31 -5.90 -12.31 -3.64
N VAL A 32 -5.78 -12.09 -4.95
CA VAL A 32 -5.91 -13.11 -5.99
C VAL A 32 -4.64 -13.13 -6.84
N ASP A 33 -4.22 -14.33 -7.23
CA ASP A 33 -3.10 -14.53 -8.14
C ASP A 33 -3.51 -14.22 -9.60
N SER A 34 -2.54 -14.09 -10.50
CA SER A 34 -2.71 -13.92 -11.95
C SER A 34 -3.62 -14.98 -12.59
N LYS A 35 -3.75 -16.15 -11.95
CA LYS A 35 -4.65 -17.25 -12.36
C LYS A 35 -6.07 -17.15 -11.79
N LYS A 36 -6.41 -16.04 -11.13
CA LYS A 36 -7.67 -15.80 -10.40
C LYS A 36 -7.92 -16.78 -9.25
N ASN A 37 -6.86 -17.38 -8.71
CA ASN A 37 -6.97 -18.21 -7.51
C ASN A 37 -6.87 -17.31 -6.27
N PRO A 38 -7.77 -17.47 -5.29
CA PRO A 38 -7.68 -16.71 -4.04
C PRO A 38 -6.42 -17.13 -3.27
N ILE A 39 -5.55 -16.17 -2.98
CA ILE A 39 -4.35 -16.36 -2.18
C ILE A 39 -4.71 -16.18 -0.71
N LYS A 40 -5.27 -15.01 -0.37
CA LYS A 40 -5.52 -14.62 1.02
C LYS A 40 -6.65 -13.61 1.14
N THR A 41 -7.28 -13.58 2.30
CA THR A 41 -8.31 -12.58 2.63
C THR A 41 -7.96 -11.97 3.97
N ILE A 42 -7.90 -10.64 4.02
CA ILE A 42 -7.50 -9.89 5.20
C ILE A 42 -8.54 -8.82 5.51
N GLU A 43 -8.53 -8.34 6.75
CA GLU A 43 -9.35 -7.20 7.18
C GLU A 43 -8.42 -6.01 7.46
N THR A 44 -8.72 -4.87 6.85
CA THR A 44 -7.89 -3.67 6.85
C THR A 44 -8.71 -2.47 7.31
N ASN A 45 -8.03 -1.36 7.63
CA ASN A 45 -8.68 -0.08 7.85
C ASN A 45 -8.79 0.71 6.54
N GLU A 46 -9.68 1.70 6.54
CA GLU A 46 -9.65 2.81 5.57
C GLU A 46 -8.30 3.55 5.71
N GLY A 47 -7.66 3.85 4.59
CA GLY A 47 -6.37 4.51 4.48
C GLY A 47 -5.15 3.60 4.63
N ASP A 48 -5.32 2.27 4.74
CA ASP A 48 -4.19 1.34 4.70
C ASP A 48 -3.63 1.19 3.27
N ASP A 49 -2.30 1.15 3.14
CA ASP A 49 -1.62 0.92 1.86
C ASP A 49 -1.59 -0.58 1.50
N LEU A 50 -1.97 -0.90 0.25
CA LEU A 50 -2.06 -2.28 -0.24
C LEU A 50 -0.70 -2.97 -0.31
N LEU A 51 0.40 -2.25 -0.60
CA LEU A 51 1.74 -2.84 -0.62
C LEU A 51 2.19 -3.23 0.79
N HIS A 52 2.04 -2.31 1.75
CA HIS A 52 2.36 -2.60 3.16
C HIS A 52 1.49 -3.73 3.71
N LEU A 53 0.20 -3.79 3.35
CA LEU A 53 -0.67 -4.89 3.70
C LEU A 53 -0.19 -6.21 3.08
N ALA A 54 0.19 -6.22 1.80
CA ALA A 54 0.71 -7.41 1.17
C ALA A 54 1.96 -7.93 1.91
N HIS A 55 2.91 -7.04 2.25
CA HIS A 55 4.11 -7.40 3.00
C HIS A 55 3.84 -7.86 4.43
N GLU A 56 2.93 -7.20 5.16
CA GLU A 56 2.56 -7.61 6.53
C GLU A 56 1.94 -9.02 6.55
N TRP A 57 1.13 -9.32 5.54
CA TRP A 57 0.43 -10.60 5.43
C TRP A 57 1.17 -11.65 4.60
N ASP A 58 2.43 -11.41 4.24
CA ASP A 58 3.29 -12.33 3.48
C ASP A 58 2.66 -12.75 2.13
N VAL A 59 2.05 -11.79 1.44
CA VAL A 59 1.56 -11.92 0.07
C VAL A 59 2.70 -11.55 -0.89
N ASP A 60 2.87 -12.36 -1.93
CA ASP A 60 3.92 -12.18 -2.94
C ASP A 60 3.59 -10.99 -3.86
N LEU A 61 3.91 -9.78 -3.39
CA LEU A 61 3.78 -8.53 -4.14
C LEU A 61 5.10 -7.78 -4.15
N GLU A 62 5.66 -7.57 -5.34
CA GLU A 62 6.94 -6.89 -5.52
C GLU A 62 6.82 -5.37 -5.33
N GLY A 63 7.63 -4.81 -4.44
CA GLY A 63 7.63 -3.38 -4.13
C GLY A 63 9.04 -2.83 -3.96
N ALA A 64 9.86 -2.89 -4.99
CA ALA A 64 11.29 -2.57 -4.91
C ALA A 64 11.59 -1.12 -4.47
N CYS A 65 10.63 -0.22 -4.65
CA CYS A 65 10.73 1.19 -4.25
C CYS A 65 9.95 1.54 -2.98
N GLU A 66 9.42 0.55 -2.23
CA GLU A 66 8.73 0.77 -0.95
C GLU A 66 7.59 1.82 -1.06
N ALA A 67 6.77 1.72 -2.11
CA ALA A 67 5.68 2.66 -2.41
C ALA A 67 6.13 4.13 -2.66
N SER A 68 7.39 4.38 -3.00
CA SER A 68 7.90 5.74 -3.29
C SER A 68 7.62 6.25 -4.73
N CYS A 69 6.72 5.59 -5.48
CA CYS A 69 6.42 5.91 -6.88
C CYS A 69 7.66 5.96 -7.80
N ALA A 70 8.72 5.23 -7.44
CA ALA A 70 9.97 5.17 -8.20
C ALA A 70 10.11 3.87 -9.02
N CYS A 71 9.08 3.02 -8.99
CA CYS A 71 9.02 1.72 -9.64
C CYS A 71 7.57 1.37 -9.99
N SER A 72 7.37 0.48 -10.96
CA SER A 72 6.04 0.00 -11.40
C SER A 72 5.78 -1.46 -11.04
N THR A 73 6.57 -2.06 -10.14
CA THR A 73 6.43 -3.48 -9.76
C THR A 73 5.25 -3.77 -8.84
N CYS A 74 4.68 -2.73 -8.22
CA CYS A 74 3.60 -2.82 -7.22
C CYS A 74 2.21 -2.54 -7.80
N HIS A 75 2.04 -2.53 -9.13
CA HIS A 75 0.73 -2.36 -9.73
C HIS A 75 -0.18 -3.54 -9.37
N VAL A 76 -1.43 -3.26 -9.04
CA VAL A 76 -2.46 -4.27 -8.79
C VAL A 76 -3.65 -4.04 -9.72
N ILE A 77 -4.34 -5.11 -10.06
CA ILE A 77 -5.58 -5.06 -10.86
C ILE A 77 -6.75 -5.17 -9.90
N LEU A 78 -7.65 -4.18 -9.95
CA LEU A 78 -8.86 -4.15 -9.15
C LEU A 78 -10.07 -4.59 -9.96
N GLU A 79 -11.14 -4.96 -9.28
CA GLU A 79 -12.42 -5.17 -9.95
C GLU A 79 -13.00 -3.82 -10.41
N PRO A 80 -13.65 -3.75 -11.59
CA PRO A 80 -14.19 -2.49 -12.13
C PRO A 80 -15.10 -1.75 -11.14
N GLU A 81 -15.91 -2.51 -10.39
CA GLU A 81 -16.83 -1.96 -9.40
C GLU A 81 -16.12 -1.25 -8.23
N VAL A 82 -14.91 -1.70 -7.90
CA VAL A 82 -14.07 -1.09 -6.84
C VAL A 82 -13.23 0.05 -7.44
N PHE A 83 -12.73 -0.13 -8.66
CA PHE A 83 -11.99 0.90 -9.39
C PHE A 83 -12.84 2.17 -9.59
N ASP A 84 -14.11 2.03 -9.97
CA ASP A 84 -15.04 3.16 -10.13
C ASP A 84 -15.35 3.91 -8.82
N GLN A 85 -15.05 3.32 -7.66
CA GLN A 85 -15.24 3.95 -6.34
C GLN A 85 -13.98 4.68 -5.83
N LEU A 86 -12.82 4.41 -6.43
CA LEU A 86 -11.56 5.08 -6.09
C LEU A 86 -11.48 6.45 -6.77
N GLU A 87 -10.72 7.37 -6.16
CA GLU A 87 -10.40 8.64 -6.82
C GLU A 87 -9.58 8.38 -8.09
N GLU A 88 -9.91 9.09 -9.17
CA GLU A 88 -9.20 8.94 -10.44
C GLU A 88 -7.69 9.20 -10.25
N PRO A 89 -6.81 8.31 -10.75
CA PRO A 89 -5.37 8.51 -10.66
C PRO A 89 -4.96 9.81 -11.36
N SER A 90 -3.97 10.49 -10.79
CA SER A 90 -3.51 11.78 -11.32
C SER A 90 -2.81 11.63 -12.68
N ASP A 91 -2.82 12.68 -13.51
CA ASP A 91 -2.19 12.66 -14.86
C ASP A 91 -0.71 12.21 -14.82
N ASP A 92 0.05 12.59 -13.79
CA ASP A 92 1.46 12.18 -13.62
C ASP A 92 1.64 10.67 -13.41
N GLU A 93 0.64 9.99 -12.82
CA GLU A 93 0.65 8.53 -12.71
C GLU A 93 0.32 7.89 -14.05
N ASN A 94 -0.77 8.32 -14.71
CA ASN A 94 -1.15 7.82 -16.03
C ASN A 94 0.04 7.87 -17.03
N ASP A 95 0.83 8.95 -17.00
CA ASP A 95 2.04 9.11 -17.83
C ASP A 95 3.16 8.09 -17.52
N MET A 96 3.31 7.63 -16.27
CA MET A 96 4.26 6.56 -15.91
C MET A 96 3.75 5.17 -16.26
N LEU A 97 2.44 5.01 -16.41
CA LEU A 97 1.79 3.72 -16.62
C LEU A 97 1.60 3.35 -18.08
N ASP A 98 1.62 4.32 -18.99
CA ASP A 98 1.77 4.08 -20.43
C ASP A 98 3.09 3.36 -20.80
N LEU A 99 4.07 3.32 -19.88
CA LEU A 99 5.33 2.58 -20.06
C LEU A 99 5.25 1.12 -19.55
N ALA A 100 4.20 0.73 -18.83
CA ALA A 100 4.07 -0.61 -18.26
C ALA A 100 3.46 -1.61 -19.28
N PHE A 101 4.07 -2.79 -19.38
CA PHE A 101 3.73 -3.77 -20.41
C PHE A 101 2.51 -4.62 -19.98
N GLY A 102 1.41 -4.57 -20.74
CA GLY A 102 0.23 -5.44 -20.53
C GLY A 102 -0.91 -4.82 -19.70
N LEU A 103 -1.10 -3.51 -19.78
CA LEU A 103 -2.18 -2.79 -19.11
C LEU A 103 -3.58 -3.34 -19.44
N THR A 104 -4.40 -3.46 -18.40
CA THR A 104 -5.87 -3.65 -18.48
C THR A 104 -6.51 -2.51 -17.72
N ASP A 105 -7.60 -1.90 -18.21
CA ASP A 105 -8.13 -0.58 -17.81
C ASP A 105 -8.51 -0.38 -16.31
N THR A 106 -8.19 -1.31 -15.42
CA THR A 106 -8.56 -1.35 -13.98
C THR A 106 -7.32 -1.53 -13.09
N TRP A 107 -6.19 -0.94 -13.48
CA TRP A 107 -4.95 -1.00 -12.71
C TRP A 107 -4.83 0.20 -11.77
N VAL A 108 -4.23 0.03 -10.59
CA VAL A 108 -3.86 1.13 -9.69
C VAL A 108 -2.43 0.96 -9.17
N LEU A 109 -1.74 2.08 -8.95
CA LEU A 109 -0.49 2.10 -8.18
C LEU A 109 -0.80 2.32 -6.71
N THR A 110 -0.28 1.44 -5.87
CA THR A 110 -0.49 1.53 -4.42
C THR A 110 0.22 2.75 -3.81
N SER A 111 1.21 3.34 -4.50
CA SER A 111 2.04 4.43 -3.97
C SER A 111 1.39 5.81 -3.84
N HIS A 112 0.28 6.07 -4.52
CA HIS A 112 -0.34 7.40 -4.54
C HIS A 112 -1.81 7.39 -4.15
N SER A 113 -2.47 6.25 -4.33
CA SER A 113 -3.83 6.03 -3.86
C SER A 113 -3.74 5.40 -2.47
N ASN A 114 -4.14 6.12 -1.42
CA ASN A 114 -4.54 5.48 -0.16
C ASN A 114 -5.70 4.53 -0.51
N ALA A 115 -5.39 3.29 -0.85
CA ALA A 115 -6.20 2.48 -1.75
C ALA A 115 -7.37 1.74 -1.08
N ILE A 116 -7.81 2.18 0.11
CA ILE A 116 -8.92 1.57 0.87
C ILE A 116 -9.71 2.63 1.60
#